data_AF-A0A1F5RPQ7-F1
#
_entry.id   AF-A0A1F5RPQ7-F1
#
_cell.length_a   1.000
_cell.length_b   1.000
_cell.length_c   1.000
_cell.angle_alpha   90.00
_cell.angle_beta   90.00
_cell.angle_gamma   90.00
#
_symmetry.space_group_name_H-M   'P 1'
#
loop_
_entity.id
_entity.type
_entity.pdbx_description
1 polymer ?
#
loop_
_entity_poly.entity_id
_entity_poly.type
_entity_poly.pdbx_seq_one_letter_code
_entity_poly.pdbx_strand_id
1 'polypeptide(L)'
;MTRPFRIRFALHLALTLTIGLWAGAAIADPIAIVAAVKGKVEVTPNGAKTAVRASFGLPLERGDRLVVERGGSATLAFGDGNVVELAENSSLTVGGRMANRAQAGPGAGLPNEVFTQVSKFVTGGSRQAGLVAMAPLRSSLSAAEGMPLIVGPRSSEVMSGRPAFTWRQVKGAMRYKVVVSGDEGELWRREVSGTSLDYPADAAPLAADADVLWEVQAWSDGGQIRKESSSFHVLAADQAEAVRTHLDRIRAAAGGDSSPASHYLAGSYLASRGIYDDAGRQFEALSKIDPDSPAPHEALGNVYRAVGLMDLAAAEFEKALTLTREQ
;
A
#
# COMPACT_ATOMS: atom_id res chain seq x y z
N MET A 1 79.20 23.96 -7.36
CA MET A 1 78.29 24.80 -6.56
C MET A 1 76.90 24.17 -6.59
N THR A 2 76.60 23.31 -5.63
CA THR A 2 75.33 22.59 -5.49
C THR A 2 74.78 22.91 -4.10
N ARG A 3 73.68 23.68 -4.05
CA ARG A 3 73.03 24.09 -2.79
C ARG A 3 72.12 22.96 -2.27
N PRO A 4 72.10 22.67 -0.96
CA PRO A 4 71.15 21.70 -0.39
C PRO A 4 69.76 22.34 -0.18
N PHE A 5 68.73 21.59 -0.56
CA PHE A 5 67.32 21.91 -0.37
C PHE A 5 66.91 21.72 1.10
N ARG A 6 66.25 22.73 1.69
CA ARG A 6 65.62 22.67 3.02
C ARG A 6 64.18 22.18 2.89
N ILE A 7 63.84 21.12 3.60
CA ILE A 7 62.48 20.58 3.75
C ILE A 7 61.69 21.54 4.66
N ARG A 8 60.54 22.03 4.18
CA ARG A 8 59.54 22.73 5.01
C ARG A 8 58.42 21.75 5.35
N PHE A 9 58.20 21.53 6.65
CA PHE A 9 57.02 20.85 7.18
C PHE A 9 55.76 21.65 6.82
N ALA A 10 54.82 21.03 6.10
CA ALA A 10 53.47 21.54 5.93
C ALA A 10 52.57 20.91 7.00
N LEU A 11 51.97 21.77 7.82
CA LEU A 11 51.01 21.45 8.87
C LEU A 11 49.68 21.03 8.20
N HIS A 12 49.27 19.77 8.35
CA HIS A 12 47.94 19.34 7.91
C HIS A 12 46.87 19.78 8.90
N LEU A 13 46.03 20.73 8.46
CA LEU A 13 44.78 21.10 9.14
C LEU A 13 43.74 20.02 8.85
N ALA A 14 43.50 19.13 9.81
CA ALA A 14 42.42 18.15 9.73
C ALA A 14 41.08 18.85 10.06
N LEU A 15 40.28 19.12 9.03
CA LEU A 15 38.91 19.61 9.16
C LEU A 15 38.01 18.43 9.54
N THR A 16 37.67 18.30 10.82
CA THR A 16 36.67 17.34 11.28
C THR A 16 35.29 17.81 10.83
N LEU A 17 34.78 17.19 9.77
CA LEU A 17 33.40 17.33 9.32
C LEU A 17 32.47 16.69 10.36
N THR A 18 31.84 17.51 11.20
CA THR A 18 30.75 17.08 12.06
C THR A 18 29.53 16.78 11.19
N ILE A 19 29.38 15.50 10.83
CA ILE A 19 28.11 14.99 10.30
C ILE A 19 27.11 15.07 11.45
N GLY A 20 26.25 16.09 11.42
CA GLY A 20 25.10 16.16 12.30
C GLY A 20 24.20 14.97 12.01
N LEU A 21 24.19 13.97 12.90
CA LEU A 21 23.10 13.01 12.98
C LEU A 21 21.83 13.79 13.32
N TRP A 22 21.02 14.08 12.30
CA TRP A 22 19.61 14.32 12.53
C TRP A 22 19.02 13.02 13.07
N ALA A 23 18.82 12.98 14.39
CA ALA A 23 17.93 12.00 14.99
C ALA A 23 16.58 12.18 14.32
N GLY A 24 16.16 11.21 13.51
CA GLY A 24 14.80 11.17 12.98
C GLY A 24 13.86 11.26 14.16
N ALA A 25 13.08 12.34 14.26
CA ALA A 25 12.06 12.45 15.28
C ALA A 25 11.17 11.21 15.14
N ALA A 26 11.08 10.41 16.20
CA ALA A 26 10.10 9.33 16.25
C ALA A 26 8.73 9.97 16.03
N ILE A 27 8.07 9.64 14.92
CA ILE A 27 6.69 10.05 14.67
C ILE A 27 5.88 9.51 15.84
N ALA A 28 5.24 10.38 16.61
CA ALA A 28 4.37 9.96 17.70
C ALA A 28 3.23 9.11 17.12
N ASP A 29 2.74 8.12 17.89
CA ASP A 29 1.63 7.28 17.41
C ASP A 29 0.44 8.19 17.05
N PRO A 30 -0.05 8.15 15.79
CA PRO A 30 -1.11 9.03 15.36
C PRO A 30 -2.38 8.76 16.16
N ILE A 31 -3.08 9.82 16.52
CA ILE A 31 -4.38 9.73 17.20
C ILE A 31 -5.50 9.51 16.18
N ALA A 32 -5.31 10.03 14.96
CA ALA A 32 -6.22 9.84 13.84
C ALA A 32 -5.48 9.75 12.51
N ILE A 33 -6.16 9.23 11.50
CA ILE A 33 -5.68 9.15 10.12
C ILE A 33 -6.78 9.72 9.22
N VAL A 34 -6.40 10.57 8.26
CA VAL A 34 -7.29 11.00 7.19
C VAL A 34 -7.57 9.79 6.28
N ALA A 35 -8.75 9.21 6.39
CA ALA A 35 -9.17 8.03 5.64
C ALA A 35 -9.80 8.37 4.30
N ALA A 36 -10.36 9.57 4.15
CA ALA A 36 -10.79 10.12 2.87
C ALA A 36 -10.74 11.65 2.89
N VAL A 37 -10.52 12.23 1.71
CA VAL A 37 -10.54 13.68 1.51
C VAL A 37 -11.03 14.01 0.12
N LYS A 38 -11.89 15.02 0.01
CA LYS A 38 -12.34 15.59 -1.27
C LYS A 38 -12.32 17.11 -1.18
N GLY A 39 -11.96 17.77 -2.28
CA GLY A 39 -11.92 19.22 -2.35
C GLY A 39 -10.82 19.82 -1.47
N LYS A 40 -11.02 21.06 -1.01
CA LYS A 40 -10.02 21.79 -0.23
C LYS A 40 -10.17 21.51 1.26
N VAL A 41 -9.25 20.71 1.77
CA VAL A 41 -9.12 20.39 3.19
C VAL A 41 -7.70 20.68 3.63
N GLU A 42 -7.58 21.46 4.70
CA GLU A 42 -6.30 21.92 5.22
C GLU A 42 -6.11 21.43 6.65
N VAL A 43 -4.88 21.05 6.98
CA VAL A 43 -4.46 20.67 8.33
C VAL A 43 -3.40 21.66 8.78
N THR A 44 -3.62 22.29 9.92
CA THR A 44 -2.58 23.06 10.61
C THR A 44 -2.05 22.20 11.75
N PRO A 45 -0.80 21.69 11.64
CA PRO A 45 -0.18 20.93 12.72
C PRO A 45 -0.12 21.74 14.02
N ASN A 46 -0.18 21.07 15.16
CA ASN A 46 -0.15 21.75 16.45
C ASN A 46 1.11 22.63 16.60
N GLY A 47 0.93 23.91 16.88
CA GLY A 47 2.02 24.89 16.99
C GLY A 47 2.62 25.37 15.66
N ALA A 48 2.21 24.81 14.51
CA ALA A 48 2.60 25.29 13.21
C ALA A 48 1.84 26.58 12.83
N LYS A 49 2.49 27.42 12.02
CA LYS A 49 1.89 28.67 11.50
C LYS A 49 1.24 28.49 10.12
N THR A 50 1.60 27.42 9.42
CA THR A 50 1.21 27.17 8.03
C THR A 50 0.39 25.89 7.97
N ALA A 51 -0.74 25.97 7.28
CA ALA A 51 -1.52 24.78 6.96
C ALA A 51 -0.90 24.02 5.79
N VAL A 52 -1.13 22.71 5.76
CA VAL A 52 -0.81 21.82 4.66
C VAL A 52 -2.10 21.21 4.13
N ARG A 53 -2.12 20.86 2.84
CA ARG A 53 -3.28 20.18 2.26
C ARG A 53 -3.39 18.77 2.86
N ALA A 54 -4.60 18.37 3.24
CA ALA A 54 -4.85 17.02 3.69
C ALA A 54 -4.82 16.05 2.51
N SER A 55 -4.23 14.88 2.73
CA SER A 55 -4.25 13.74 1.81
C SER A 55 -4.74 12.49 2.56
N PHE A 56 -5.21 11.49 1.83
CA PHE A 56 -5.42 10.17 2.43
C PHE A 56 -4.13 9.70 3.11
N GLY A 57 -4.29 8.99 4.22
CA GLY A 57 -3.16 8.49 4.99
C GLY A 57 -2.42 9.54 5.78
N LEU A 58 -2.83 10.81 5.80
CA LEU A 58 -2.17 11.81 6.64
C LEU A 58 -2.36 11.42 8.13
N PRO A 59 -1.29 11.07 8.87
CA PRO A 59 -1.39 10.87 10.32
C PRO A 59 -1.63 12.22 11.00
N LEU A 60 -2.49 12.22 12.02
CA LEU A 60 -2.85 13.40 12.80
C LEU A 60 -2.51 13.20 14.27
N GLU A 61 -1.93 14.23 14.87
CA GLU A 61 -1.51 14.29 16.25
C GLU A 61 -2.44 15.15 17.11
N ARG A 62 -2.27 15.08 18.43
CA ARG A 62 -3.06 15.90 19.35
C ARG A 62 -2.80 17.38 19.11
N GLY A 63 -3.88 18.14 18.92
CA GLY A 63 -3.85 19.58 18.71
C GLY A 63 -3.83 19.99 17.24
N ASP A 64 -3.66 19.05 16.29
CA ASP A 64 -3.80 19.35 14.87
C ASP A 64 -5.20 19.88 14.58
N ARG A 65 -5.28 20.93 13.76
CA ARG A 65 -6.54 21.56 13.36
C ARG A 65 -6.83 21.27 11.90
N LEU A 66 -7.87 20.49 11.66
CA LEU A 66 -8.44 20.27 10.33
C LEU A 66 -9.48 21.34 10.02
N VAL A 67 -9.47 21.87 8.80
CA VAL A 67 -10.48 22.78 8.26
C VAL A 67 -10.93 22.25 6.91
N VAL A 68 -12.23 22.04 6.76
CA VAL A 68 -12.86 21.65 5.50
C VAL A 68 -13.53 22.88 4.90
N GLU A 69 -13.05 23.34 3.76
CA GLU A 69 -13.62 24.51 3.09
C GLU A 69 -14.88 24.15 2.29
N ARG A 70 -15.50 25.17 1.68
CA ARG A 70 -16.67 25.01 0.82
C ARG A 70 -16.38 24.01 -0.32
N GLY A 71 -17.29 23.06 -0.53
CA GLY A 71 -17.16 21.99 -1.51
C GLY A 71 -16.19 20.86 -1.11
N GLY A 72 -15.65 20.90 0.12
CA GLY A 72 -14.77 19.86 0.65
C GLY A 72 -15.50 18.86 1.55
N SER A 73 -14.87 17.70 1.76
CA SER A 73 -15.22 16.75 2.82
C SER A 73 -13.99 15.99 3.28
N ALA A 74 -14.02 15.50 4.52
CA ALA A 74 -12.97 14.64 5.05
C ALA A 74 -13.55 13.54 5.95
N THR A 75 -12.96 12.36 5.90
CA THR A 75 -13.28 11.26 6.83
C THR A 75 -12.04 10.94 7.64
N LEU A 76 -12.17 10.92 8.96
CA LEU A 76 -11.09 10.68 9.90
C LEU A 76 -11.35 9.38 10.66
N ALA A 77 -10.40 8.45 10.64
CA ALA A 77 -10.40 7.26 11.49
C ALA A 77 -9.57 7.53 12.74
N PHE A 78 -10.12 7.31 13.93
CA PHE A 78 -9.46 7.54 15.22
C PHE A 78 -9.02 6.24 15.88
N GLY A 79 -7.95 6.32 16.68
CA GLY A 79 -7.48 5.20 17.49
C GLY A 79 -8.43 4.76 18.60
N ASP A 80 -9.45 5.56 18.92
CA ASP A 80 -10.56 5.18 19.82
C ASP A 80 -11.70 4.43 19.11
N GLY A 81 -11.51 4.11 17.83
CA GLY A 81 -12.44 3.37 16.99
C GLY A 81 -13.47 4.24 16.27
N ASN A 82 -13.55 5.54 16.54
CA ASN A 82 -14.51 6.38 15.83
C ASN A 82 -14.06 6.65 14.39
N VAL A 83 -15.01 6.66 13.47
CA VAL A 83 -14.84 7.21 12.12
C VAL A 83 -15.74 8.43 12.02
N VAL A 84 -15.16 9.59 11.73
CA VAL A 84 -15.85 10.89 11.75
C VAL A 84 -15.80 11.49 10.36
N GLU A 85 -16.96 11.78 9.79
CA GLU A 85 -17.08 12.56 8.57
C GLU A 85 -17.25 14.05 8.90
N LEU A 86 -16.47 14.89 8.23
CA LEU A 86 -16.50 16.34 8.30
C LEU A 86 -17.04 16.87 6.98
N ALA A 87 -18.16 17.58 7.05
CA ALA A 87 -18.76 18.26 5.90
C ALA A 87 -18.06 19.59 5.58
N GLU A 88 -18.39 20.19 4.46
CA GLU A 88 -17.89 21.51 4.07
C GLU A 88 -18.16 22.59 5.15
N ASN A 89 -17.30 23.59 5.21
CA ASN A 89 -17.36 24.70 6.19
C ASN A 89 -17.30 24.23 7.65
N SER A 90 -16.57 23.15 7.92
CA SER A 90 -16.38 22.61 9.26
C SER A 90 -14.91 22.65 9.69
N SER A 91 -14.67 22.51 10.98
CA SER A 91 -13.31 22.35 11.51
C SER A 91 -13.30 21.44 12.72
N LEU A 92 -12.17 20.77 12.92
CA LEU A 92 -11.94 19.86 14.04
C LEU A 92 -10.54 20.06 14.60
N THR A 93 -10.43 20.13 15.94
CA THR A 93 -9.14 19.99 16.62
C THR A 93 -9.00 18.59 17.18
N VAL A 94 -7.96 17.88 16.77
CA VAL A 94 -7.69 16.49 17.14
C VAL A 94 -7.38 16.40 18.63
N GLY A 95 -8.08 15.50 19.34
CA GLY A 95 -7.99 15.37 20.80
C GLY A 95 -8.76 16.44 21.59
N GLY A 96 -9.50 17.34 20.91
CA GLY A 96 -10.45 18.25 21.53
C GLY A 96 -11.78 17.59 21.90
N ARG A 97 -12.57 18.26 22.75
CA ARG A 97 -13.92 17.80 23.12
C ARG A 97 -14.87 18.04 21.95
N MET A 98 -15.30 16.98 21.27
CA MET A 98 -16.30 17.09 20.18
C MET A 98 -17.68 17.41 20.78
N ALA A 99 -18.27 18.55 20.38
CA ALA A 99 -19.50 19.08 20.98
C ALA A 99 -20.78 18.27 20.63
N ASN A 100 -20.72 17.37 19.65
CA ASN A 100 -21.82 16.46 19.29
C ASN A 100 -21.22 15.12 18.85
N ARG A 101 -20.76 14.33 19.82
CA ARG A 101 -20.32 12.96 19.56
C ARG A 101 -21.52 12.04 19.72
N ALA A 102 -22.11 11.59 18.62
CA ALA A 102 -22.80 10.30 18.65
C ALA A 102 -21.71 9.26 18.93
N GLN A 103 -21.66 8.75 20.16
CA GLN A 103 -20.86 7.56 20.42
C GLN A 103 -21.48 6.45 19.57
N ALA A 104 -20.68 5.89 18.67
CA ALA A 104 -21.00 4.60 18.08
C ALA A 104 -21.35 3.65 19.24
N GLY A 105 -22.52 2.99 19.17
CA GLY A 105 -22.94 2.03 20.20
C GLY A 105 -21.88 0.94 20.41
N PRO A 106 -21.95 0.14 21.48
CA PRO A 106 -20.98 -0.92 21.74
C PRO A 106 -20.74 -1.78 20.49
N GLY A 107 -19.51 -1.75 19.97
CA GLY A 107 -19.11 -2.49 18.77
C GLY A 107 -19.31 -1.80 17.42
N ALA A 108 -19.83 -0.57 17.34
CA ALA A 108 -20.02 0.13 16.05
C ALA A 108 -18.76 0.86 15.52
N GLY A 109 -17.69 0.96 16.32
CA GLY A 109 -16.42 1.56 15.92
C GLY A 109 -15.41 0.57 15.32
N LEU A 110 -14.37 1.10 14.68
CA LEU A 110 -13.19 0.35 14.25
C LEU A 110 -12.50 -0.29 15.46
N PRO A 111 -12.18 -1.59 15.42
CA PRO A 111 -11.36 -2.21 16.46
C PRO A 111 -9.96 -1.57 16.55
N ASN A 112 -9.41 -1.44 17.76
CA ASN A 112 -8.09 -0.83 17.97
C ASN A 112 -6.98 -1.54 17.17
N GLU A 113 -7.10 -2.86 16.98
CA GLU A 113 -6.18 -3.62 16.14
C GLU A 113 -6.22 -3.11 14.69
N VAL A 114 -7.40 -2.86 14.12
CA VAL A 114 -7.55 -2.32 12.77
C VAL A 114 -6.85 -0.96 12.66
N PHE A 115 -7.10 -0.05 13.59
CA PHE A 115 -6.43 1.26 13.57
C PHE A 115 -4.90 1.12 13.67
N THR A 116 -4.42 0.23 14.54
CA THR A 116 -2.99 -0.06 14.70
C THR A 116 -2.36 -0.56 13.39
N GLN A 117 -3.05 -1.46 12.70
CA GLN A 117 -2.63 -2.03 11.43
C GLN A 117 -2.60 -0.99 10.30
N VAL A 118 -3.66 -0.19 10.18
CA VAL A 118 -3.72 0.94 9.23
C VAL A 118 -2.59 1.94 9.52
N SER A 119 -2.37 2.30 10.79
CA SER A 119 -1.30 3.21 11.21
C SER A 119 0.09 2.67 10.86
N LYS A 120 0.34 1.36 11.01
CA LYS A 120 1.60 0.72 10.59
C LYS A 120 1.83 0.86 9.10
N PHE A 121 0.81 0.65 8.26
CA PHE A 121 0.93 0.82 6.81
C PHE A 121 1.25 2.28 6.46
N VAL A 122 0.46 3.21 6.99
CA VAL A 122 0.58 4.66 6.75
C VAL A 122 1.96 5.20 7.16
N THR A 123 2.41 4.89 8.38
CA THR A 123 3.68 5.40 8.93
C THR A 123 4.90 4.57 8.52
N GLY A 124 4.68 3.35 8.02
CA GLY A 124 5.72 2.49 7.44
C GLY A 124 6.08 2.89 6.02
N GLY A 125 5.08 3.25 5.21
CA GLY A 125 5.28 3.75 3.84
C GLY A 125 6.08 5.06 3.79
N SER A 126 5.78 6.00 4.69
CA SER A 126 6.46 7.30 4.77
C SER A 126 7.94 7.22 5.18
N ARG A 127 8.32 6.26 6.03
CA ARG A 127 9.73 6.00 6.40
C ARG A 127 10.60 5.51 5.24
N GLN A 128 10.00 4.92 4.21
CA GLN A 128 10.70 4.41 3.02
C GLN A 128 10.54 5.31 1.79
N ALA A 129 9.44 6.08 1.70
CA ALA A 129 9.21 7.08 0.66
C ALA A 129 10.21 8.27 0.73
N GLY A 130 10.79 8.53 1.91
CA GLY A 130 11.88 9.51 2.10
C GLY A 130 13.17 9.21 1.32
N LEU A 131 13.28 8.03 0.70
CA LEU A 131 14.32 7.69 -0.27
C LEU A 131 13.68 7.62 -1.66
N VAL A 132 13.48 8.78 -2.28
CA VAL A 132 13.33 8.88 -3.74
C VAL A 132 14.59 8.29 -4.38
N ALA A 133 14.57 6.98 -4.61
CA ALA A 133 15.47 6.26 -5.49
C ALA A 133 14.72 5.87 -6.77
N MET A 134 14.05 6.85 -7.39
CA MET A 134 13.43 6.66 -8.72
C MET A 134 14.48 6.59 -9.84
N ALA A 135 15.72 7.03 -9.58
CA ALA A 135 16.81 7.00 -10.56
C ALA A 135 17.26 5.56 -10.95
N PRO A 136 17.48 4.61 -10.01
CA PRO A 136 17.78 3.22 -10.38
C PRO A 136 16.61 2.49 -11.03
N LEU A 137 15.35 2.80 -10.66
CA LEU A 137 14.14 2.15 -11.21
C LEU A 137 13.90 2.47 -12.69
N ARG A 138 14.27 3.67 -13.15
CA ARG A 138 14.17 4.03 -14.57
C ARG A 138 15.19 3.31 -15.47
N SER A 139 16.35 2.94 -14.92
CA SER A 139 17.36 2.18 -15.68
C SER A 139 16.94 0.72 -15.91
N SER A 140 16.16 0.12 -15.00
CA SER A 140 15.68 -1.26 -15.11
C SER A 140 14.46 -1.44 -16.01
N LEU A 141 13.71 -0.37 -16.31
CA LEU A 141 12.56 -0.40 -17.22
C LEU A 141 12.96 -0.65 -18.69
N SER A 142 14.23 -0.46 -19.04
CA SER A 142 14.77 -0.67 -20.40
C SER A 142 14.83 -2.14 -20.83
N ALA A 143 14.68 -3.11 -19.92
CA ALA A 143 14.76 -4.53 -20.23
C ALA A 143 13.46 -5.23 -19.85
N ALA A 144 12.47 -5.21 -20.75
CA ALA A 144 11.21 -5.95 -20.59
C ALA A 144 11.43 -7.45 -20.33
N GLU A 145 12.58 -8.00 -20.71
CA GLU A 145 12.96 -9.41 -20.49
C GLU A 145 13.26 -9.75 -19.02
N GLY A 146 13.48 -8.77 -18.14
CA GLY A 146 13.75 -8.97 -16.71
C GLY A 146 12.60 -8.65 -15.75
N MET A 147 11.46 -8.15 -16.25
CA MET A 147 10.30 -7.79 -15.41
C MET A 147 9.56 -9.05 -14.94
N PRO A 148 9.15 -9.18 -13.67
CA PRO A 148 8.40 -10.35 -13.21
C PRO A 148 7.10 -10.55 -14.00
N LEU A 149 6.86 -11.79 -14.44
CA LEU A 149 5.69 -12.23 -15.18
C LEU A 149 4.48 -12.31 -14.27
N ILE A 150 4.64 -12.96 -13.13
CA ILE A 150 3.55 -13.19 -12.20
C ILE A 150 3.25 -11.89 -11.46
N VAL A 151 2.00 -11.43 -11.55
CA VAL A 151 1.52 -10.25 -10.84
C VAL A 151 0.96 -10.67 -9.48
N GLY A 152 0.14 -11.73 -9.43
CA GLY A 152 -0.42 -12.21 -8.17
C GLY A 152 -1.21 -13.51 -8.30
N PRO A 153 -1.33 -14.32 -7.22
CA PRO A 153 -0.75 -14.08 -5.91
C PRO A 153 0.77 -14.30 -5.86
N ARG A 154 1.49 -13.47 -5.11
CA ARG A 154 2.95 -13.62 -4.94
C ARG A 154 3.44 -13.02 -3.63
N SER A 155 4.25 -13.78 -2.88
CA SER A 155 4.82 -13.34 -1.61
C SER A 155 3.78 -12.67 -0.70
N SER A 156 2.58 -13.24 -0.69
CA SER A 156 1.38 -12.68 -0.07
C SER A 156 0.65 -13.77 0.68
N GLU A 157 -0.08 -13.34 1.71
CA GLU A 157 -1.16 -14.11 2.33
C GLU A 157 -2.41 -14.01 1.45
N VAL A 158 -3.25 -15.05 1.45
CA VAL A 158 -4.59 -15.01 0.84
C VAL A 158 -5.64 -15.53 1.82
N MET A 159 -6.79 -14.85 1.87
CA MET A 159 -7.90 -15.20 2.76
C MET A 159 -8.81 -16.31 2.21
N SER A 160 -8.65 -16.65 0.93
CA SER A 160 -9.54 -17.57 0.21
C SER A 160 -8.72 -18.74 -0.32
N GLY A 161 -9.24 -19.95 -0.13
CA GLY A 161 -8.71 -21.15 -0.82
C GLY A 161 -9.03 -21.19 -2.32
N ARG A 162 -9.58 -20.11 -2.88
CA ARG A 162 -9.90 -19.95 -4.30
C ARG A 162 -9.41 -18.58 -4.82
N PRO A 163 -8.11 -18.28 -4.79
CA PRO A 163 -7.60 -17.00 -5.29
C PRO A 163 -7.65 -16.93 -6.82
N ALA A 164 -7.82 -15.73 -7.37
CA ALA A 164 -7.60 -15.47 -8.79
C ALA A 164 -6.11 -15.29 -9.08
N PHE A 165 -5.67 -15.74 -10.25
CA PHE A 165 -4.28 -15.69 -10.71
C PHE A 165 -4.13 -14.69 -11.84
N THR A 166 -3.11 -13.84 -11.78
CA THR A 166 -2.83 -12.81 -12.78
C THR A 166 -1.35 -12.75 -13.12
N TRP A 167 -1.06 -12.53 -14.40
CA TRP A 167 0.29 -12.36 -14.92
C TRP A 167 0.30 -11.35 -16.07
N ARG A 168 1.48 -11.00 -16.56
CA ARG A 168 1.64 -10.09 -17.69
C ARG A 168 1.56 -10.80 -19.02
N GLN A 169 1.12 -10.09 -20.05
CA GLN A 169 1.19 -10.60 -21.41
C GLN A 169 2.66 -10.79 -21.82
N VAL A 170 2.98 -12.00 -22.30
CA VAL A 170 4.29 -12.31 -22.89
C VAL A 170 4.20 -12.12 -24.41
N LYS A 171 5.09 -11.32 -24.98
CA LYS A 171 5.15 -11.09 -26.43
C LYS A 171 5.35 -12.41 -27.17
N GLY A 172 4.47 -12.72 -28.12
CA GLY A 172 4.50 -13.96 -28.89
C GLY A 172 3.85 -15.17 -28.19
N ALA A 173 3.35 -15.02 -26.95
CA ALA A 173 2.57 -16.07 -26.31
C ALA A 173 1.18 -16.17 -26.94
N MET A 174 0.80 -17.39 -27.28
CA MET A 174 -0.53 -17.75 -27.79
C MET A 174 -1.38 -18.43 -26.72
N ARG A 175 -0.72 -19.07 -25.75
CA ARG A 175 -1.36 -19.74 -24.61
C ARG A 175 -0.45 -19.75 -23.40
N TYR A 176 -1.06 -19.93 -22.24
CA TYR A 176 -0.42 -20.09 -20.95
C TYR A 176 -0.87 -21.39 -20.32
N LYS A 177 0.06 -22.06 -19.64
CA LYS A 177 -0.23 -23.20 -18.79
C LYS A 177 0.06 -22.80 -17.35
N VAL A 178 -0.96 -22.89 -16.53
CA VAL A 178 -0.92 -22.59 -15.10
C VAL A 178 -0.91 -23.92 -14.35
N VAL A 179 0.05 -24.09 -13.46
CA VAL A 179 0.18 -25.27 -12.59
C VAL A 179 0.18 -24.80 -11.14
N VAL A 180 -0.65 -25.41 -10.32
CA VAL A 180 -0.71 -25.14 -8.87
C VAL A 180 -0.38 -26.41 -8.12
N SER A 181 0.50 -26.28 -7.14
CA SER A 181 1.05 -27.37 -6.35
C SER A 181 1.01 -27.03 -4.87
N GLY A 182 0.71 -28.02 -4.04
CA GLY A 182 0.91 -27.98 -2.59
C GLY A 182 2.06 -28.91 -2.19
N ASP A 183 2.15 -29.22 -0.90
CA ASP A 183 3.23 -30.04 -0.35
C ASP A 183 3.27 -31.47 -0.92
N GLU A 184 2.11 -32.04 -1.27
CA GLU A 184 1.97 -33.40 -1.81
C GLU A 184 2.12 -33.47 -3.35
N GLY A 185 2.40 -32.33 -4.00
CA GLY A 185 2.59 -32.24 -5.45
C GLY A 185 1.54 -31.41 -6.16
N GLU A 186 1.33 -31.68 -7.45
CA GLU A 186 0.40 -30.92 -8.29
C GLU A 186 -1.05 -31.11 -7.83
N LEU A 187 -1.71 -30.00 -7.51
CA LEU A 187 -3.13 -29.97 -7.18
C LEU A 187 -3.98 -29.90 -8.45
N TRP A 188 -3.58 -29.06 -9.40
CA TRP A 188 -4.22 -28.96 -10.72
C TRP A 188 -3.37 -28.20 -11.73
N ARG A 189 -3.77 -28.35 -13.01
CA ARG A 189 -3.26 -27.54 -14.13
C ARG A 189 -4.36 -27.07 -15.06
N ARG A 190 -4.17 -25.92 -15.70
CA ARG A 190 -5.07 -25.36 -16.72
C ARG A 190 -4.27 -24.73 -17.85
N GLU A 191 -4.84 -24.78 -19.05
CA GLU A 191 -4.37 -24.00 -20.19
C GLU A 191 -5.39 -22.91 -20.52
N VAL A 192 -4.90 -21.68 -20.71
CA VAL A 192 -5.72 -20.51 -21.04
C VAL A 192 -5.01 -19.62 -22.05
N SER A 193 -5.74 -18.78 -22.78
CA SER A 193 -5.16 -17.81 -23.72
C SER A 193 -4.98 -16.41 -23.12
N GLY A 194 -5.72 -16.09 -22.05
CA GLY A 194 -5.67 -14.80 -21.37
C GLY A 194 -4.52 -14.69 -20.35
N THR A 195 -4.46 -13.56 -19.66
CA THR A 195 -3.46 -13.25 -18.63
C THR A 195 -4.02 -13.27 -17.21
N SER A 196 -5.19 -13.87 -17.06
CA SER A 196 -5.88 -14.06 -15.80
C SER A 196 -6.58 -15.41 -15.81
N LEU A 197 -6.68 -16.02 -14.64
CA LEU A 197 -7.42 -17.24 -14.41
C LEU A 197 -8.09 -17.17 -13.05
N ASP A 198 -9.42 -17.12 -13.03
CA ASP A 198 -10.17 -17.38 -11.81
C ASP A 198 -9.91 -18.81 -11.34
N TYR A 199 -9.94 -19.02 -10.02
CA TYR A 199 -9.74 -20.37 -9.48
C TYR A 199 -10.73 -21.36 -10.10
N PRO A 200 -10.28 -22.50 -10.65
CA PRO A 200 -11.17 -23.42 -11.35
C PRO A 200 -12.31 -23.91 -10.44
N ALA A 201 -13.56 -23.74 -10.88
CA ALA A 201 -14.74 -24.10 -10.10
C ALA A 201 -14.84 -25.62 -9.83
N ASP A 202 -14.29 -26.41 -10.75
CA ASP A 202 -14.22 -27.87 -10.69
C ASP A 202 -13.03 -28.40 -9.88
N ALA A 203 -12.08 -27.54 -9.50
CA ALA A 203 -10.99 -27.92 -8.59
C ALA A 203 -11.44 -27.80 -7.12
N ALA A 204 -10.93 -28.69 -6.28
CA ALA A 204 -11.08 -28.57 -4.82
C ALA A 204 -10.46 -27.23 -4.34
N PRO A 205 -11.05 -26.56 -3.34
CA PRO A 205 -10.41 -25.41 -2.72
C PRO A 205 -9.03 -25.79 -2.15
N LEU A 206 -8.10 -24.84 -2.17
CA LEU A 206 -6.83 -24.98 -1.45
C LEU A 206 -7.11 -25.15 0.05
N ALA A 207 -6.31 -25.99 0.71
CA ALA A 207 -6.38 -26.16 2.15
C ALA A 207 -6.05 -24.84 2.85
N ALA A 208 -6.66 -24.61 4.03
CA ALA A 208 -6.27 -23.52 4.90
C ALA A 208 -4.93 -23.84 5.59
N ASP A 209 -4.20 -22.81 5.97
CA ASP A 209 -2.86 -22.91 6.59
C ASP A 209 -1.87 -23.71 5.72
N ALA A 210 -1.84 -23.38 4.42
CA ALA A 210 -1.06 -24.12 3.44
C ALA A 210 -0.21 -23.19 2.58
N ASP A 211 1.04 -23.57 2.39
CA ASP A 211 1.93 -22.96 1.41
C ASP A 211 1.62 -23.51 0.02
N VAL A 212 1.47 -22.61 -0.94
CA VAL A 212 1.10 -22.95 -2.31
C VAL A 212 2.15 -22.41 -3.26
N LEU A 213 2.68 -23.30 -4.10
CA LEU A 213 3.54 -22.94 -5.21
C LEU A 213 2.71 -22.98 -6.48
N TRP A 214 2.85 -21.96 -7.32
CA TRP A 214 2.24 -21.97 -8.64
C TRP A 214 3.20 -21.46 -9.70
N GLU A 215 2.92 -21.86 -10.93
CA GLU A 215 3.77 -21.60 -12.07
C GLU A 215 2.94 -21.20 -13.28
N VAL A 216 3.44 -20.21 -14.02
CA VAL A 216 2.91 -19.80 -15.33
C VAL A 216 3.97 -20.09 -16.38
N GLN A 217 3.61 -20.89 -17.38
CA GLN A 217 4.41 -21.14 -18.57
C GLN A 217 3.73 -20.49 -19.78
N ALA A 218 4.42 -19.59 -20.48
CA ALA A 218 3.97 -18.99 -21.73
C ALA A 218 4.47 -19.79 -22.93
N TRP A 219 3.58 -20.07 -23.88
CA TRP A 219 3.85 -20.93 -25.03
C TRP A 219 3.49 -20.23 -26.35
N SER A 220 4.31 -20.50 -27.37
CA SER A 220 4.09 -20.15 -28.78
C SER A 220 4.07 -21.42 -29.64
N ASP A 221 3.87 -21.28 -30.95
CA ASP A 221 4.02 -22.40 -31.91
C ASP A 221 5.42 -23.03 -31.88
N GLY A 222 6.45 -22.23 -31.54
CA GLY A 222 7.84 -22.68 -31.42
C GLY A 222 8.18 -23.34 -30.07
N GLY A 223 7.21 -23.49 -29.16
CA GLY A 223 7.40 -24.07 -27.83
C GLY A 223 7.29 -23.07 -26.68
N GLN A 224 7.78 -23.47 -25.49
CA GLN A 224 7.75 -22.63 -24.30
C GLN A 224 8.74 -21.47 -24.44
N ILE A 225 8.24 -20.25 -24.28
CA ILE A 225 9.04 -19.02 -24.44
C ILE A 225 9.34 -18.34 -23.10
N ARG A 226 8.54 -18.60 -22.06
CA ARG A 226 8.78 -18.08 -20.73
C ARG A 226 8.18 -18.98 -19.66
N LYS A 227 8.78 -19.01 -18.48
CA LYS A 227 8.28 -19.69 -17.30
C LYS A 227 8.65 -18.87 -16.06
N GLU A 228 7.73 -18.79 -15.11
CA GLU A 228 7.96 -18.18 -13.81
C GLU A 228 7.13 -18.89 -12.74
N SER A 229 7.67 -19.01 -11.54
CA SER A 229 6.99 -19.59 -10.39
C SER A 229 6.93 -18.58 -9.26
N SER A 230 5.89 -18.68 -8.45
CA SER A 230 5.67 -17.83 -7.28
C SER A 230 4.94 -18.62 -6.19
N SER A 231 5.03 -18.15 -4.95
CA SER A 231 4.32 -18.75 -3.83
C SER A 231 3.44 -17.75 -3.10
N PHE A 232 2.46 -18.28 -2.38
CA PHE A 232 1.62 -17.58 -1.43
C PHE A 232 1.18 -18.55 -0.33
N HIS A 233 0.72 -18.01 0.79
CA HIS A 233 0.18 -18.80 1.89
C HIS A 233 -1.33 -18.59 2.00
N VAL A 234 -2.09 -19.67 2.15
CA VAL A 234 -3.53 -19.61 2.42
C VAL A 234 -3.71 -19.52 3.92
N LEU A 235 -4.29 -18.44 4.41
CA LEU A 235 -4.50 -18.23 5.84
C LEU A 235 -5.25 -19.39 6.49
N ALA A 236 -4.92 -19.66 7.75
CA ALA A 236 -5.73 -20.52 8.61
C ALA A 236 -7.17 -20.00 8.67
N ALA A 237 -8.14 -20.92 8.81
CA ALA A 237 -9.56 -20.59 8.67
C ALA A 237 -10.03 -19.56 9.72
N ASP A 238 -9.53 -19.64 10.94
CA ASP A 238 -9.79 -18.70 12.04
C ASP A 238 -9.18 -17.32 11.78
N GLN A 239 -7.96 -17.28 11.24
CA GLN A 239 -7.30 -16.04 10.85
C GLN A 239 -8.04 -15.35 9.69
N ALA A 240 -8.42 -16.11 8.67
CA ALA A 240 -9.19 -15.59 7.54
C ALA A 240 -10.54 -15.02 7.99
N GLU A 241 -11.21 -15.68 8.94
CA GLU A 241 -12.47 -15.20 9.50
C GLU A 241 -12.31 -13.95 10.37
N ALA A 242 -11.24 -13.86 11.17
CA ALA A 242 -10.91 -12.66 11.91
C ALA A 242 -10.64 -11.46 10.98
N VAL A 243 -9.95 -11.69 9.85
CA VAL A 243 -9.74 -10.66 8.83
C VAL A 243 -11.07 -10.22 8.22
N ARG A 244 -11.96 -11.15 7.83
CA ARG A 244 -13.30 -10.81 7.30
C ARG A 244 -14.13 -10.01 8.30
N THR A 245 -14.13 -10.40 9.56
CA THR A 245 -14.82 -9.66 10.63
C THR A 245 -14.31 -8.21 10.72
N HIS A 246 -12.99 -8.01 10.62
CA HIS A 246 -12.42 -6.66 10.61
C HIS A 246 -12.79 -5.86 9.35
N LEU A 247 -12.82 -6.49 8.18
CA LEU A 247 -13.28 -5.84 6.95
C LEU A 247 -14.76 -5.42 7.04
N ASP A 248 -15.61 -6.26 7.62
CA ASP A 248 -17.03 -5.92 7.84
C ASP A 248 -17.18 -4.74 8.81
N ARG A 249 -16.35 -4.67 9.86
CA ARG A 249 -16.30 -3.52 10.78
C ARG A 249 -15.84 -2.26 10.08
N ILE A 250 -14.81 -2.34 9.23
CA ILE A 250 -14.33 -1.20 8.43
C ILE A 250 -15.46 -0.70 7.53
N ARG A 251 -16.10 -1.59 6.78
CA ARG A 251 -17.24 -1.26 5.92
C ARG A 251 -18.36 -0.56 6.68
N ALA A 252 -18.76 -1.11 7.83
CA ALA A 252 -19.83 -0.56 8.65
C ALA A 252 -19.49 0.84 9.21
N ALA A 253 -18.26 1.04 9.67
CA ALA A 253 -17.83 2.29 10.28
C ALA A 253 -17.53 3.40 9.25
N ALA A 254 -17.10 3.03 8.04
CA ALA A 254 -16.57 3.96 7.05
C ALA A 254 -17.48 4.22 5.85
N GLY A 255 -18.80 4.00 5.97
CA GLY A 255 -19.78 4.42 4.96
C GLY A 255 -20.07 3.40 3.85
N GLY A 256 -19.75 2.12 4.04
CA GLY A 256 -20.16 1.04 3.14
C GLY A 256 -19.22 0.77 1.95
N ASP A 257 -19.63 -0.16 1.08
CA ASP A 257 -18.83 -0.75 -0.01
C ASP A 257 -18.42 0.22 -1.13
N SER A 258 -18.98 1.44 -1.17
CA SER A 258 -18.64 2.43 -2.20
C SER A 258 -17.94 3.67 -1.63
N SER A 259 -17.56 3.62 -0.34
CA SER A 259 -16.89 4.74 0.32
C SER A 259 -15.39 4.72 0.06
N PRO A 260 -14.79 5.86 -0.35
CA PRO A 260 -13.34 5.99 -0.45
C PRO A 260 -12.62 5.62 0.86
N ALA A 261 -13.20 6.02 2.01
CA ALA A 261 -12.63 5.73 3.32
C ALA A 261 -12.66 4.22 3.63
N SER A 262 -13.74 3.52 3.25
CA SER A 262 -13.85 2.08 3.45
C SER A 262 -12.76 1.33 2.68
N HIS A 263 -12.59 1.64 1.39
CA HIS A 263 -11.55 1.02 0.57
C HIS A 263 -10.14 1.35 1.04
N TYR A 264 -9.88 2.61 1.40
CA TYR A 264 -8.55 3.01 1.88
C TYR A 264 -8.17 2.29 3.19
N LEU A 265 -9.09 2.25 4.15
CA LEU A 265 -8.88 1.58 5.43
C LEU A 265 -8.76 0.06 5.28
N ALA A 266 -9.61 -0.55 4.45
CA ALA A 266 -9.56 -1.98 4.17
C ALA A 266 -8.25 -2.36 3.49
N GLY A 267 -7.85 -1.64 2.45
CA GLY A 267 -6.58 -1.86 1.74
C GLY A 267 -5.37 -1.70 2.66
N SER A 268 -5.35 -0.66 3.50
CA SER A 268 -4.26 -0.42 4.46
C SER A 268 -4.17 -1.52 5.53
N TYR A 269 -5.32 -1.97 6.04
CA TYR A 269 -5.41 -3.08 6.99
C TYR A 269 -4.92 -4.40 6.37
N LEU A 270 -5.33 -4.71 5.15
CA LEU A 270 -4.91 -5.91 4.42
C LEU A 270 -3.40 -5.89 4.11
N ALA A 271 -2.89 -4.76 3.62
CA ALA A 271 -1.48 -4.60 3.28
C ALA A 271 -0.57 -4.75 4.51
N SER A 272 -0.96 -4.20 5.67
CA SER A 272 -0.16 -4.36 6.90
C SER A 272 -0.17 -5.79 7.44
N ARG A 273 -1.15 -6.61 7.03
CA ARG A 273 -1.30 -8.04 7.34
C ARG A 273 -0.64 -8.94 6.29
N GLY A 274 0.01 -8.38 5.27
CA GLY A 274 0.66 -9.14 4.20
C GLY A 274 -0.30 -9.71 3.15
N ILE A 275 -1.58 -9.31 3.18
CA ILE A 275 -2.63 -9.78 2.24
C ILE A 275 -2.66 -8.81 1.05
N TYR A 276 -1.58 -8.80 0.28
CA TYR A 276 -1.27 -7.78 -0.71
C TYR A 276 -2.19 -7.80 -1.93
N ASP A 277 -2.58 -8.99 -2.40
CA ASP A 277 -3.49 -9.12 -3.55
C ASP A 277 -4.89 -8.54 -3.25
N ASP A 278 -5.45 -8.84 -2.08
CA ASP A 278 -6.71 -8.25 -1.64
C ASP A 278 -6.56 -6.74 -1.38
N ALA A 279 -5.44 -6.30 -0.80
CA ALA A 279 -5.16 -4.87 -0.60
C ALA A 279 -5.12 -4.10 -1.93
N GLY A 280 -4.44 -4.66 -2.94
CA GLY A 280 -4.38 -4.09 -4.29
C GLY A 280 -5.77 -3.87 -4.88
N ARG A 281 -6.66 -4.87 -4.77
CA ARG A 281 -8.06 -4.74 -5.23
C ARG A 281 -8.81 -3.60 -4.54
N GLN A 282 -8.58 -3.37 -3.25
CA GLN A 282 -9.21 -2.25 -2.54
C GLN A 282 -8.70 -0.89 -3.06
N PHE A 283 -7.40 -0.77 -3.30
CA PHE A 283 -6.83 0.48 -3.84
C PHE A 283 -7.18 0.71 -5.32
N GLU A 284 -7.30 -0.34 -6.12
CA GLU A 284 -7.83 -0.25 -7.50
C GLU A 284 -9.31 0.15 -7.53
N ALA A 285 -10.10 -0.29 -6.56
CA ALA A 285 -11.47 0.19 -6.40
C ALA A 285 -11.49 1.68 -6.00
N LEU A 286 -10.62 2.08 -5.07
CA LEU A 286 -10.45 3.48 -4.66
C LEU A 286 -10.05 4.38 -5.84
N SER A 287 -9.11 3.97 -6.70
CA SER A 287 -8.73 4.75 -7.89
C SER A 287 -9.85 4.91 -8.91
N LYS A 288 -10.85 4.02 -8.91
CA LYS A 288 -12.04 4.16 -9.77
C LYS A 288 -13.06 5.11 -9.18
N ILE A 289 -13.15 5.17 -7.85
CA ILE A 289 -14.08 6.04 -7.12
C ILE A 289 -13.55 7.48 -7.10
N ASP A 290 -12.24 7.66 -6.92
CA ASP A 290 -11.57 8.95 -6.87
C ASP A 290 -10.35 8.98 -7.83
N PRO A 291 -10.59 9.16 -9.15
CA PRO A 291 -9.54 9.07 -10.17
C PRO A 291 -8.48 10.18 -10.09
N ASP A 292 -8.82 11.31 -9.48
CA ASP A 292 -7.92 12.46 -9.37
C ASP A 292 -7.06 12.38 -8.09
N SER A 293 -7.25 11.34 -7.27
CA SER A 293 -6.53 11.16 -6.02
C SER A 293 -5.19 10.47 -6.23
N PRO A 294 -4.07 11.06 -5.77
CA PRO A 294 -2.76 10.40 -5.82
C PRO A 294 -2.67 9.20 -4.86
N ALA A 295 -3.51 9.17 -3.82
CA ALA A 295 -3.42 8.21 -2.73
C ALA A 295 -3.55 6.73 -3.11
N PRO A 296 -4.54 6.29 -3.90
CA PRO A 296 -4.61 4.89 -4.33
C PRO A 296 -3.36 4.47 -5.11
N HIS A 297 -2.78 5.37 -5.90
CA HIS A 297 -1.54 5.09 -6.64
C HIS A 297 -0.32 4.99 -5.71
N GLU A 298 -0.19 5.85 -4.70
CA GLU A 298 0.86 5.69 -3.68
C GLU A 298 0.72 4.36 -2.92
N ALA A 299 -0.52 4.00 -2.57
CA ALA A 299 -0.81 2.78 -1.84
C ALA A 299 -0.53 1.52 -2.69
N LEU A 300 -0.95 1.50 -3.97
CA LEU A 300 -0.59 0.44 -4.92
C LEU A 300 0.92 0.35 -5.12
N GLY A 301 1.61 1.49 -5.22
CA GLY A 301 3.07 1.52 -5.32
C GLY A 301 3.76 0.84 -4.13
N ASN A 302 3.26 1.09 -2.90
CA ASN A 302 3.75 0.44 -1.70
C ASN A 302 3.45 -1.06 -1.69
N VAL A 303 2.25 -1.48 -2.12
CA VAL A 303 1.86 -2.89 -2.23
C VAL A 303 2.76 -3.62 -3.24
N TYR A 304 2.92 -3.09 -4.45
CA TYR A 304 3.79 -3.67 -5.48
C TYR A 304 5.25 -3.75 -5.04
N ARG A 305 5.73 -2.73 -4.32
CA ARG A 305 7.08 -2.76 -3.73
C ARG A 305 7.22 -3.90 -2.73
N ALA A 306 6.22 -4.12 -1.87
CA ALA A 306 6.25 -5.18 -0.86
C ALA A 306 6.35 -6.60 -1.47
N VAL A 307 5.76 -6.80 -2.66
CA VAL A 307 5.80 -8.11 -3.35
C VAL A 307 6.87 -8.21 -4.46
N GLY A 308 7.78 -7.24 -4.54
CA GLY A 308 8.91 -7.27 -5.47
C GLY A 308 8.61 -6.80 -6.91
N LEU A 309 7.42 -6.26 -7.17
CA LEU A 309 7.00 -5.73 -8.47
C LEU A 309 7.44 -4.27 -8.64
N MET A 310 8.76 -4.05 -8.66
CA MET A 310 9.38 -2.73 -8.59
C MET A 310 9.02 -1.79 -9.75
N ASP A 311 8.78 -2.34 -10.93
CA ASP A 311 8.42 -1.58 -12.12
C ASP A 311 6.96 -1.10 -12.08
N LEU A 312 6.03 -1.95 -11.60
CA LEU A 312 4.65 -1.52 -11.33
C LEU A 312 4.62 -0.52 -10.19
N ALA A 313 5.42 -0.74 -9.14
CA ALA A 313 5.55 0.22 -8.05
C ALA A 313 5.99 1.60 -8.56
N ALA A 314 7.01 1.65 -9.41
CA ALA A 314 7.49 2.88 -10.02
C ALA A 314 6.41 3.56 -10.87
N ALA A 315 5.68 2.81 -11.69
CA ALA A 315 4.61 3.34 -12.53
C ALA A 315 3.48 3.97 -11.69
N GLU A 316 3.09 3.32 -10.59
CA GLU A 316 2.07 3.86 -9.69
C GLU A 316 2.56 5.10 -8.93
N PHE A 317 3.81 5.12 -8.45
CA PHE A 317 4.37 6.33 -7.84
C PHE A 317 4.48 7.50 -8.83
N GLU A 318 4.80 7.25 -10.10
CA GLU A 318 4.82 8.29 -11.13
C GLU A 318 3.43 8.87 -11.41
N LYS A 319 2.39 8.03 -11.41
CA LYS A 319 0.99 8.49 -11.49
C LYS A 319 0.62 9.37 -10.29
N ALA A 320 0.92 8.91 -9.08
CA ALA A 320 0.69 9.69 -7.86
C ALA A 320 1.36 11.07 -7.93
N LEU A 321 2.64 11.11 -8.28
CA LEU A 321 3.39 12.37 -8.41
C LEU A 321 2.83 13.30 -9.48
N THR A 322 2.24 12.75 -10.55
CA THR A 322 1.62 13.54 -11.61
C THR A 322 0.33 14.17 -11.09
N LEU A 323 -0.54 13.39 -10.46
CA LEU A 323 -1.78 13.87 -9.85
C LEU A 323 -1.52 14.89 -8.74
N THR A 324 -0.49 14.71 -7.91
CA THR A 324 -0.11 15.71 -6.89
C THR A 324 0.31 17.05 -7.50
N ARG A 325 0.91 17.07 -8.70
CA ARG A 325 1.31 18.34 -9.37
C ARG A 325 0.14 19.04 -10.05
N GLU A 326 -0.89 18.29 -10.41
CA GLU A 326 -2.11 18.81 -11.06
C GLU A 326 -3.10 19.42 -10.04
N GLN A 327 -2.93 19.08 -8.75
CA GLN A 327 -3.74 19.52 -7.63
C GLN A 327 -3.28 20.84 -6.99
#